data_AF-E3G034-F1
#
_entry.id   AF-E3G034-F1
#
_cell.length_a   1.000
_cell.length_b   1.000
_cell.length_c   1.000
_cell.angle_alpha   90.00
_cell.angle_beta   90.00
_cell.angle_gamma   90.00
#
_symmetry.space_group_name_H-M   'P 1'
#
loop_
_entity.id
_entity.type
_entity.pdbx_description
1 polymer ?
#
loop_
_entity_poly.entity_id
_entity_poly.type
_entity_poly.pdbx_seq_one_letter_code
_entity_poly.pdbx_strand_id
1 'polypeptide(L)'
;MNELTEGLRLALKGLEPRMGACASLDSTRPRASLPLELAARLVEGSGEVERSRAFAQGLIEVVRAIQEDFPDNIFWDLDYLASRLWLAGEPRAMEHLAGRVVRLCRGFGNKSVLRFRYIHDFLFGYDWARWVLRQPDARADTGPFDLGFLDYLDARREELVALIADKDVKYGPLQGSEFRNPFIFCREPPDESHLHQVLAQADLIPVKAWRFDGECRWHLPFADLRAEAALRLGLARRDGP
;
A
#
# COMPACT_ATOMS: atom_id res chain seq x y z
N MET A 1 25.87 -17.93 -8.17
CA MET A 1 25.03 -18.12 -9.37
C MET A 1 23.85 -17.18 -9.25
N ASN A 2 23.43 -16.53 -10.34
CA ASN A 2 22.33 -15.56 -10.31
C ASN A 2 21.02 -16.33 -10.06
N GLU A 3 20.40 -16.14 -8.90
CA GLU A 3 19.26 -16.96 -8.45
C GLU A 3 17.94 -16.63 -9.18
N LEU A 4 17.90 -15.48 -9.84
CA LEU A 4 16.81 -15.08 -10.72
C LEU A 4 17.15 -15.37 -12.17
N THR A 5 16.19 -15.94 -12.90
CA THR A 5 16.31 -16.12 -14.35
C THR A 5 16.39 -14.76 -15.06
N GLU A 6 17.08 -14.70 -16.19
CA GLU A 6 17.20 -13.46 -16.97
C GLU A 6 15.82 -12.89 -17.35
N GLY A 7 14.86 -13.75 -17.69
CA GLY A 7 13.48 -13.34 -17.99
C GLY A 7 12.81 -12.61 -16.82
N LEU A 8 12.99 -13.07 -15.58
CA LEU A 8 12.44 -12.41 -14.40
C LEU A 8 13.14 -11.09 -14.10
N ARG A 9 14.47 -11.02 -14.27
CA ARG A 9 15.23 -9.77 -14.10
C ARG A 9 14.77 -8.71 -15.09
N LEU A 10 14.59 -9.09 -16.36
CA LEU A 10 14.06 -8.21 -17.40
C LEU A 10 12.62 -7.78 -17.10
N ALA A 11 11.78 -8.70 -16.62
CA ALA A 11 10.41 -8.38 -16.25
C ALA A 11 10.33 -7.38 -15.09
N LEU A 12 11.14 -7.56 -14.04
CA LEU A 12 11.23 -6.62 -12.91
C LEU A 12 11.73 -5.25 -13.35
N LYS A 13 12.79 -5.20 -14.16
CA LYS A 13 13.34 -3.96 -14.72
C LYS A 13 12.33 -3.24 -15.61
N GLY A 14 11.52 -3.98 -16.36
CA GLY A 14 10.48 -3.45 -17.24
C GLY A 14 9.34 -2.73 -16.51
N LEU A 15 9.24 -2.84 -15.19
CA LEU A 15 8.23 -2.15 -14.39
C LEU A 15 8.59 -0.68 -14.12
N GLU A 16 9.88 -0.36 -14.05
CA GLU A 16 10.39 0.95 -13.61
C GLU A 16 9.81 2.15 -14.39
N PRO A 17 9.68 2.13 -15.73
CA PRO A 17 9.22 3.29 -16.49
C PRO A 17 7.81 3.76 -16.13
N ARG A 18 6.97 2.86 -15.58
CA ARG A 18 5.59 3.15 -15.20
C ARG A 18 5.43 3.54 -13.72
N MET A 19 6.52 3.60 -12.96
CA MET A 19 6.53 4.05 -11.56
C MET A 19 6.75 5.57 -11.42
N GLY A 20 6.87 6.30 -12.54
CA GLY A 20 7.04 7.75 -12.55
C GLY A 20 8.27 8.21 -11.77
N ALA A 21 8.09 9.18 -10.87
CA ALA A 21 9.18 9.67 -10.00
C ALA A 21 9.63 8.65 -8.94
N CYS A 22 8.85 7.59 -8.70
CA CYS A 22 9.16 6.53 -7.73
C CYS A 22 9.54 7.12 -6.35
N ALA A 23 8.73 8.05 -5.83
CA ALA A 23 9.08 8.78 -4.61
C ALA A 23 9.13 7.84 -3.39
N SER A 24 9.90 8.24 -2.39
CA SER A 24 10.00 7.55 -1.10
C SER A 24 9.72 8.53 0.04
N LEU A 25 9.16 8.03 1.13
CA LEU A 25 9.08 8.72 2.42
C LEU A 25 10.36 8.60 3.25
N ASP A 26 11.31 7.76 2.84
CA ASP A 26 12.63 7.71 3.43
C ASP A 26 13.46 8.90 2.96
N SER A 27 13.66 9.88 3.85
CA SER A 27 14.46 11.07 3.55
C SER A 27 15.94 10.80 3.28
N THR A 28 16.43 9.59 3.55
CA THR A 28 17.84 9.21 3.31
C THR A 28 18.11 8.76 1.89
N ARG A 29 17.07 8.53 1.07
CA ARG A 29 17.19 8.11 -0.33
C ARG A 29 16.42 9.03 -1.28
N PRO A 30 16.92 9.23 -2.51
CA PRO A 30 16.27 10.12 -3.47
C PRO A 30 14.98 9.52 -4.08
N ARG A 31 14.81 8.20 -4.01
CA ARG A 31 13.67 7.45 -4.55
C ARG A 31 13.47 6.14 -3.79
N ALA A 32 12.32 5.51 -3.97
CA ALA A 32 12.06 4.19 -3.42
C ALA A 32 12.92 3.12 -4.12
N SER A 33 13.09 1.98 -3.45
CA SER A 33 13.76 0.82 -4.04
C SER A 33 12.96 0.26 -5.22
N LEU A 34 13.65 0.03 -6.33
CA LEU A 34 13.02 -0.52 -7.53
C LEU A 34 12.71 -2.00 -7.36
N PRO A 35 11.75 -2.57 -8.10
CA PRO A 35 11.38 -3.98 -7.96
C PRO A 35 12.58 -4.94 -8.13
N LEU A 36 13.49 -4.65 -9.07
CA LEU A 36 14.70 -5.45 -9.25
C LEU A 36 15.67 -5.33 -8.06
N GLU A 37 15.79 -4.14 -7.46
CA GLU A 37 16.63 -3.90 -6.28
C GLU A 37 16.08 -4.64 -5.05
N LEU A 38 14.76 -4.59 -4.85
CA LEU A 38 14.08 -5.34 -3.79
C LEU A 38 14.32 -6.85 -3.93
N ALA A 39 14.14 -7.37 -5.15
CA ALA A 39 14.36 -8.78 -5.42
C ALA A 39 15.80 -9.20 -5.23
N ALA A 40 16.76 -8.39 -5.72
CA ALA A 40 18.18 -8.68 -5.49
C ALA A 40 18.50 -8.77 -3.99
N ARG A 41 18.02 -7.82 -3.17
CA ARG A 41 18.32 -7.79 -1.73
C ARG A 41 17.69 -8.93 -0.92
N LEU A 42 16.51 -9.39 -1.29
CA LEU A 42 15.79 -10.44 -0.53
C LEU A 42 16.16 -11.86 -0.96
N VAL A 43 16.55 -12.03 -2.22
CA VAL A 43 16.92 -13.34 -2.78
C VAL A 43 18.42 -13.63 -2.61
N GLU A 44 19.27 -12.61 -2.48
CA GLU A 44 20.73 -12.79 -2.43
C GLU A 44 21.16 -13.83 -1.38
N GLY A 45 21.82 -14.90 -1.87
CA GLY A 45 22.40 -15.94 -1.01
C GLY A 45 21.38 -16.97 -0.50
N SER A 46 20.14 -16.96 -0.99
CA SER A 46 19.13 -17.94 -0.57
C SER A 46 19.43 -19.35 -1.08
N GLY A 47 20.00 -19.47 -2.29
CA GLY A 47 20.19 -20.76 -2.97
C GLY A 47 18.90 -21.47 -3.40
N GLU A 48 17.72 -20.91 -3.13
CA GLU A 48 16.40 -21.53 -3.29
C GLU A 48 15.70 -21.04 -4.56
N VAL A 49 16.10 -21.57 -5.73
CA VAL A 49 15.66 -21.10 -7.05
C VAL A 49 14.14 -20.98 -7.21
N GLU A 50 13.37 -21.97 -6.74
CA GLU A 50 11.90 -21.94 -6.85
C GLU A 50 11.25 -20.88 -5.96
N ARG A 51 11.80 -20.67 -4.76
CA ARG A 51 11.33 -19.63 -3.85
C ARG A 51 11.64 -18.24 -4.41
N SER A 52 12.86 -18.06 -4.92
CA SER A 52 13.30 -16.82 -5.59
C SER A 52 12.44 -16.49 -6.81
N ARG A 53 12.06 -17.51 -7.60
CA ARG A 53 11.13 -17.38 -8.71
C ARG A 53 9.74 -16.95 -8.25
N ALA A 54 9.17 -17.64 -7.26
CA ALA A 54 7.83 -17.35 -6.75
C ALA A 54 7.74 -15.95 -6.14
N PHE A 55 8.75 -15.55 -5.38
CA PHE A 55 8.87 -14.20 -4.85
C PHE A 55 8.89 -13.15 -5.96
N ALA A 56 9.78 -13.30 -6.96
CA ALA A 56 9.91 -12.35 -8.05
C ALA A 56 8.60 -12.24 -8.86
N GLN A 57 7.95 -13.37 -9.14
CA GLN A 57 6.66 -13.40 -9.83
C GLN A 57 5.57 -12.67 -9.02
N GLY A 58 5.45 -12.97 -7.72
CA GLY A 58 4.49 -12.29 -6.85
C GLY A 58 4.73 -10.78 -6.76
N LEU A 59 6.00 -10.35 -6.66
CA LEU A 59 6.35 -8.93 -6.66
C LEU A 59 5.98 -8.25 -7.99
N ILE A 60 6.25 -8.90 -9.13
CA ILE A 60 5.86 -8.39 -10.46
C ILE A 60 4.34 -8.18 -10.52
N GLU A 61 3.56 -9.16 -10.07
CA GLU A 61 2.10 -9.12 -10.11
C GLU A 61 1.54 -8.00 -9.23
N VAL A 62 2.06 -7.85 -8.02
CA VAL A 62 1.68 -6.78 -7.10
C VAL A 62 1.99 -5.41 -7.70
N VAL A 63 3.22 -5.19 -8.20
CA VAL A 63 3.61 -3.90 -8.77
C VAL A 63 2.76 -3.56 -10.00
N ARG A 64 2.48 -4.54 -10.88
CA ARG A 64 1.59 -4.33 -12.03
C ARG A 64 0.19 -3.94 -11.61
N ALA A 65 -0.38 -4.61 -10.60
CA ALA A 65 -1.69 -4.24 -10.08
C ALA A 65 -1.69 -2.80 -9.55
N ILE A 66 -0.63 -2.39 -8.81
CA ILE A 66 -0.53 -1.01 -8.33
C ILE A 66 -0.46 -0.01 -9.50
N GLN A 67 0.37 -0.27 -10.51
CA GLN A 67 0.48 0.61 -11.70
C GLN A 67 -0.82 0.76 -12.46
N GLU A 68 -1.60 -0.32 -12.53
CA GLU A 68 -2.84 -0.36 -13.28
C GLU A 68 -4.01 0.28 -12.54
N ASP A 69 -4.12 0.01 -11.24
CA ASP A 69 -5.26 0.40 -10.42
C ASP A 69 -5.05 1.74 -9.69
N PHE A 70 -3.79 2.19 -9.53
CA PHE A 70 -3.42 3.46 -8.92
C PHE A 70 -2.40 4.22 -9.80
N PRO A 71 -2.81 4.71 -10.99
CA PRO A 71 -1.90 5.35 -11.95
C PRO A 71 -1.25 6.64 -11.42
N ASP A 72 -1.90 7.29 -10.45
CA ASP A 72 -1.40 8.50 -9.80
C ASP A 72 -0.54 8.20 -8.56
N ASN A 73 -0.23 6.93 -8.28
CA ASN A 73 0.52 6.55 -7.08
C ASN A 73 1.88 7.24 -6.99
N ILE A 74 2.14 7.88 -5.84
CA ILE A 74 3.28 8.78 -5.66
C ILE A 74 4.44 8.03 -5.00
N PHE A 75 4.15 7.41 -3.85
CA PHE A 75 5.14 6.72 -3.04
C PHE A 75 5.15 5.23 -3.34
N TRP A 76 6.34 4.70 -3.59
CA TRP A 76 6.57 3.31 -4.02
C TRP A 76 7.39 2.53 -2.99
N ASP A 77 7.26 2.90 -1.71
CA ASP A 77 7.90 2.24 -0.58
C ASP A 77 7.29 0.84 -0.36
N LEU A 78 7.81 -0.13 -1.12
CA LEU A 78 7.35 -1.52 -1.13
C LEU A 78 8.27 -2.45 -0.32
N ASP A 79 9.33 -1.94 0.30
CA ASP A 79 10.34 -2.72 1.02
C ASP A 79 9.68 -3.66 2.04
N TYR A 80 8.80 -3.15 2.90
CA TYR A 80 8.15 -3.99 3.90
C TYR A 80 7.20 -5.02 3.30
N LEU A 81 6.40 -4.65 2.30
CA LEU A 81 5.53 -5.60 1.60
C LEU A 81 6.33 -6.72 0.92
N ALA A 82 7.45 -6.36 0.27
CA ALA A 82 8.37 -7.33 -0.31
C ALA A 82 8.97 -8.26 0.76
N SER A 83 9.36 -7.72 1.92
CA SER A 83 9.80 -8.53 3.06
C SER A 83 8.72 -9.51 3.49
N ARG A 84 7.45 -9.09 3.61
CA ARG A 84 6.34 -9.97 3.97
C ARG A 84 6.04 -11.03 2.93
N LEU A 85 6.14 -10.70 1.63
CA LEU A 85 6.08 -11.70 0.56
C LEU A 85 7.18 -12.75 0.70
N TRP A 86 8.42 -12.33 0.95
CA TRP A 86 9.55 -13.26 1.12
C TRP A 86 9.43 -14.13 2.38
N LEU A 87 8.94 -13.54 3.48
CA LEU A 87 8.75 -14.20 4.78
C LEU A 87 7.52 -15.12 4.82
N ALA A 88 6.63 -15.07 3.81
CA ALA A 88 5.57 -16.06 3.66
C ALA A 88 6.11 -17.49 3.48
N GLY A 89 7.38 -17.63 3.12
CA GLY A 89 8.10 -18.91 3.13
C GLY A 89 7.94 -19.66 1.81
N GLU A 90 7.04 -20.64 1.77
CA GLU A 90 6.90 -21.53 0.62
C GLU A 90 6.35 -20.82 -0.63
N PRO A 91 6.73 -21.23 -1.86
CA PRO A 91 6.24 -20.64 -3.12
C PRO A 91 4.72 -20.40 -3.17
N ARG A 92 3.92 -21.40 -2.77
CA ARG A 92 2.46 -21.30 -2.76
C ARG A 92 1.93 -20.25 -1.77
N ALA A 93 2.60 -20.08 -0.63
CA ALA A 93 2.22 -19.07 0.36
C ALA A 93 2.52 -17.66 -0.17
N MET A 94 3.65 -17.49 -0.87
CA MET A 94 3.98 -16.23 -1.56
C MET A 94 2.96 -15.90 -2.65
N GLU A 95 2.64 -16.86 -3.52
CA GLU A 95 1.61 -16.73 -4.56
C GLU A 95 0.25 -16.37 -3.96
N HIS A 96 -0.12 -17.02 -2.86
CA HIS A 96 -1.37 -16.73 -2.17
C HIS A 96 -1.40 -15.29 -1.63
N LEU A 97 -0.36 -14.85 -0.92
CA LEU A 97 -0.28 -13.49 -0.37
C LEU A 97 -0.25 -12.44 -1.48
N ALA A 98 0.57 -12.62 -2.52
CA ALA A 98 0.59 -11.73 -3.69
C ALA A 98 -0.80 -11.65 -4.34
N GLY A 99 -1.46 -12.80 -4.52
CA GLY A 99 -2.82 -12.88 -5.04
C GLY A 99 -3.85 -12.16 -4.17
N ARG A 100 -3.70 -12.15 -2.84
CA ARG A 100 -4.56 -11.35 -1.93
C ARG A 100 -4.36 -9.86 -2.18
N VAL A 101 -3.10 -9.41 -2.19
CA VAL A 101 -2.77 -8.00 -2.41
C VAL A 101 -3.27 -7.52 -3.77
N VAL A 102 -3.05 -8.30 -4.84
CA VAL A 102 -3.56 -7.97 -6.19
C VAL A 102 -5.08 -7.84 -6.22
N ARG A 103 -5.81 -8.74 -5.54
CA ARG A 103 -7.27 -8.65 -5.45
C ARG A 103 -7.73 -7.37 -4.73
N LEU A 104 -7.06 -6.99 -3.66
CA LEU A 104 -7.33 -5.75 -2.94
C LEU A 104 -7.04 -4.52 -3.81
N CYS A 105 -5.91 -4.48 -4.52
CA CYS A 105 -5.59 -3.39 -5.45
C CYS A 105 -6.72 -3.18 -6.47
N ARG A 106 -7.14 -4.26 -7.15
CA ARG A 106 -8.23 -4.23 -8.14
C ARG A 106 -9.58 -3.87 -7.52
N GLY A 107 -9.79 -4.29 -6.27
CA GLY A 107 -11.03 -4.07 -5.53
C GLY A 107 -11.23 -2.62 -5.08
N PHE A 108 -10.15 -1.90 -4.79
CA PHE A 108 -10.18 -0.53 -4.28
C PHE A 108 -9.78 0.54 -5.30
N GLY A 109 -8.96 0.21 -6.30
CA GLY A 109 -8.41 1.19 -7.24
C GLY A 109 -9.37 1.66 -8.32
N ASN A 110 -8.83 2.35 -9.32
CA ASN A 110 -9.55 3.16 -10.31
C ASN A 110 -10.50 2.37 -11.23
N LYS A 111 -10.32 1.06 -11.39
CA LYS A 111 -11.19 0.17 -12.18
C LYS A 111 -12.38 -0.37 -11.39
N SER A 112 -12.40 -0.20 -10.06
CA SER A 112 -13.52 -0.59 -9.20
C SER A 112 -14.59 0.51 -9.15
N VAL A 113 -15.70 0.26 -8.44
CA VAL A 113 -16.67 1.32 -8.09
C VAL A 113 -16.19 2.20 -6.93
N LEU A 114 -15.16 1.77 -6.20
CA LEU A 114 -14.59 2.52 -5.08
C LEU A 114 -13.67 3.64 -5.57
N ARG A 115 -12.84 3.37 -6.58
CA ARG A 115 -11.96 4.34 -7.25
C ARG A 115 -11.13 5.19 -6.29
N PHE A 116 -10.45 4.55 -5.34
CA PHE A 116 -9.43 5.23 -4.55
C PHE A 116 -8.22 5.55 -5.42
N ARG A 117 -7.65 6.74 -5.20
CA ARG A 117 -6.56 7.28 -6.04
C ARG A 117 -5.18 6.69 -5.73
N TYR A 118 -4.95 6.32 -4.48
CA TYR A 118 -3.64 5.91 -3.97
C TYR A 118 -3.75 4.65 -3.11
N ILE A 119 -2.72 3.81 -3.12
CA ILE A 119 -2.59 2.64 -2.23
C ILE A 119 -1.98 3.00 -0.86
N HIS A 120 -1.63 4.27 -0.65
CA HIS A 120 -0.87 4.73 0.52
C HIS A 120 -1.48 4.31 1.86
N ASP A 121 -2.81 4.33 2.02
CA ASP A 121 -3.46 3.98 3.29
C ASP A 121 -3.25 2.50 3.67
N PHE A 122 -3.13 1.64 2.65
CA PHE A 122 -2.80 0.22 2.81
C PHE A 122 -1.30 0.03 3.07
N LEU A 123 -0.43 0.60 2.24
CA LEU A 123 1.04 0.43 2.39
C LEU A 123 1.58 1.00 3.70
N PHE A 124 1.10 2.18 4.08
CA PHE A 124 1.53 2.88 5.29
C PHE A 124 0.73 2.49 6.53
N GLY A 125 -0.19 1.53 6.39
CA GLY A 125 -0.87 0.88 7.51
C GLY A 125 -1.87 1.76 8.26
N TYR A 126 -2.41 2.81 7.65
CA TYR A 126 -3.46 3.63 8.27
C TYR A 126 -4.75 2.83 8.50
N ASP A 127 -5.10 1.97 7.55
CA ASP A 127 -6.28 1.10 7.69
C ASP A 127 -6.03 0.01 8.74
N TRP A 128 -4.82 -0.55 8.75
CA TRP A 128 -4.40 -1.56 9.72
C TRP A 128 -4.40 -1.01 11.14
N ALA A 129 -3.71 0.10 11.39
CA ALA A 129 -3.63 0.71 12.71
C ALA A 129 -5.02 1.03 13.28
N ARG A 130 -5.91 1.60 12.44
CA ARG A 130 -7.29 1.89 12.82
C ARG A 130 -8.10 0.63 13.13
N TRP A 131 -7.89 -0.45 12.37
CA TRP A 131 -8.56 -1.72 12.59
C TRP A 131 -8.11 -2.40 13.89
N VAL A 132 -6.81 -2.40 14.19
CA VAL A 132 -6.26 -2.92 15.45
C VAL A 132 -6.77 -2.09 16.63
N LEU A 133 -6.71 -0.75 16.54
CA LEU A 133 -7.12 0.16 17.62
C LEU A 133 -8.57 -0.03 18.09
N ARG A 134 -9.46 -0.53 17.23
CA ARG A 134 -10.86 -0.83 17.59
C ARG A 134 -11.03 -2.03 18.52
N GLN A 135 -10.12 -3.01 18.45
CA GLN A 135 -10.13 -4.18 19.33
C GLN A 135 -8.68 -4.62 19.60
N PRO A 136 -7.91 -3.83 20.38
CA PRO A 136 -6.47 -4.06 20.57
C PRO A 136 -6.17 -5.46 21.10
N ASP A 137 -6.90 -5.91 22.12
CA ASP A 137 -6.68 -7.20 22.79
C ASP A 137 -6.79 -8.40 21.85
N ALA A 138 -7.62 -8.30 20.80
CA ALA A 138 -7.84 -9.38 19.85
C ALA A 138 -6.98 -9.29 18.59
N ARG A 139 -6.38 -8.12 18.30
CA ARG A 139 -5.80 -7.80 16.99
C ARG A 139 -4.35 -7.31 17.04
N ALA A 140 -3.80 -7.05 18.24
CA ALA A 140 -2.46 -6.50 18.42
C ALA A 140 -1.36 -7.35 17.76
N ASP A 141 -1.54 -8.68 17.72
CA ASP A 141 -0.57 -9.62 17.15
C ASP A 141 -0.73 -9.84 15.64
N THR A 142 -1.74 -9.21 15.00
CA THR A 142 -1.95 -9.33 13.56
C THR A 142 -1.24 -8.18 12.84
N GLY A 143 -0.31 -8.49 11.95
CA GLY A 143 0.41 -7.51 11.13
C GLY A 143 -0.41 -6.95 9.94
N PRO A 144 0.07 -5.88 9.30
CA PRO A 144 -0.65 -5.17 8.23
C PRO A 144 -0.75 -5.95 6.90
N PHE A 145 -0.05 -7.07 6.77
CA PHE A 145 -0.14 -7.95 5.60
C PHE A 145 -0.46 -9.41 5.99
N ASP A 146 -0.89 -9.64 7.23
CA ASP A 146 -1.30 -10.96 7.68
C ASP A 146 -2.74 -11.25 7.25
N LEU A 147 -3.05 -12.54 7.03
CA LEU A 147 -4.31 -12.97 6.42
C LEU A 147 -5.55 -12.44 7.15
N GLY A 148 -5.52 -12.38 8.48
CA GLY A 148 -6.66 -11.87 9.27
C GLY A 148 -7.02 -10.42 8.96
N PHE A 149 -6.03 -9.56 8.70
CA PHE A 149 -6.29 -8.18 8.29
C PHE A 149 -6.73 -8.10 6.82
N LEU A 150 -6.16 -8.94 5.94
CA LEU A 150 -6.56 -8.97 4.53
C LEU A 150 -8.01 -9.47 4.36
N ASP A 151 -8.46 -10.42 5.19
CA ASP A 151 -9.86 -10.87 5.24
C ASP A 151 -10.80 -9.73 5.66
N TYR A 152 -10.38 -8.94 6.66
CA TYR A 152 -11.12 -7.74 7.05
C TYR A 152 -11.21 -6.72 5.90
N LEU A 153 -10.14 -6.48 5.15
CA LEU A 153 -10.17 -5.55 4.02
C LEU A 153 -11.10 -6.04 2.89
N ASP A 154 -11.12 -7.33 2.61
CA ASP A 154 -12.04 -7.92 1.63
C ASP A 154 -13.52 -7.72 2.06
N ALA A 155 -13.84 -7.99 3.33
CA ALA A 155 -15.17 -7.74 3.88
C ALA A 155 -15.53 -6.24 3.84
N ARG A 156 -14.58 -5.37 4.24
CA ARG A 156 -14.77 -3.92 4.23
C ARG A 156 -15.01 -3.38 2.83
N ARG A 157 -14.35 -3.94 1.82
CA ARG A 157 -14.59 -3.59 0.41
C ARG A 157 -16.05 -3.86 0.02
N GLU A 158 -16.58 -5.03 0.38
CA GLU A 158 -17.95 -5.43 0.09
C GLU A 158 -18.97 -4.53 0.80
N GLU A 159 -18.72 -4.19 2.08
CA GLU A 159 -19.53 -3.21 2.82
C GLU A 159 -19.58 -1.86 2.09
N LEU A 160 -18.44 -1.35 1.63
CA LEU A 160 -18.39 -0.06 0.91
C LEU A 160 -19.14 -0.12 -0.42
N VAL A 161 -19.08 -1.24 -1.14
CA VAL A 161 -19.85 -1.44 -2.38
C VAL A 161 -21.35 -1.46 -2.08
N ALA A 162 -21.78 -2.10 -0.99
CA ALA A 162 -23.17 -2.07 -0.56
C ALA A 162 -23.64 -0.64 -0.21
N LEU A 163 -22.83 0.13 0.53
CA LEU A 163 -23.14 1.53 0.83
C LEU A 163 -23.29 2.41 -0.43
N ILE A 164 -22.47 2.15 -1.46
CA ILE A 164 -22.61 2.83 -2.77
C ILE A 164 -23.94 2.48 -3.43
N ALA A 165 -24.32 1.20 -3.40
CA ALA A 165 -25.59 0.74 -3.97
C ALA A 165 -26.80 1.38 -3.26
N ASP A 166 -26.70 1.55 -1.94
CA ASP A 166 -27.72 2.17 -1.10
C ASP A 166 -27.73 3.71 -1.16
N LYS A 167 -26.82 4.31 -1.94
CA LYS A 167 -26.66 5.77 -2.07
C LYS A 167 -26.42 6.46 -0.73
N ASP A 168 -25.56 5.86 0.10
CA ASP A 168 -25.12 6.44 1.36
C ASP A 168 -24.61 7.88 1.18
N VAL A 169 -24.83 8.74 2.20
CA VAL A 169 -24.45 10.15 2.14
C VAL A 169 -22.93 10.34 1.99
N LYS A 170 -22.14 9.50 2.66
CA LYS A 170 -20.67 9.57 2.66
C LYS A 170 -20.05 8.73 1.55
N TYR A 171 -20.67 7.60 1.23
CA TYR A 171 -20.18 6.64 0.24
C TYR A 171 -21.07 6.54 -0.99
N GLY A 172 -21.74 7.62 -1.38
CA GLY A 172 -22.60 7.62 -2.58
C GLY A 172 -21.86 7.33 -3.89
N PRO A 173 -22.60 7.10 -4.98
CA PRO A 173 -22.03 6.92 -6.32
C PRO A 173 -21.21 8.14 -6.76
N LEU A 174 -20.03 7.88 -7.31
CA LEU A 174 -19.19 8.92 -7.90
C LEU A 174 -19.79 9.40 -9.23
N GLN A 175 -19.56 10.67 -9.54
CA GLN A 175 -19.93 11.33 -10.79
C GLN A 175 -18.73 11.41 -11.73
N GLY A 176 -18.89 10.88 -12.95
CA GLY A 176 -17.86 11.00 -13.99
C GLY A 176 -16.53 10.34 -13.62
N SER A 177 -15.42 11.06 -13.79
CA SER A 177 -14.05 10.54 -13.64
C SER A 177 -13.40 10.86 -12.28
N GLU A 178 -14.15 11.29 -11.27
CA GLU A 178 -13.58 11.62 -9.97
C GLU A 178 -13.05 10.40 -9.19
N PHE A 179 -12.17 10.67 -8.22
CA PHE A 179 -11.69 9.68 -7.26
C PHE A 179 -12.39 9.85 -5.91
N ARG A 180 -12.61 8.75 -5.20
CA ARG A 180 -13.22 8.80 -3.88
C ARG A 180 -12.25 9.37 -2.84
N ASN A 181 -12.70 10.36 -2.10
CA ASN A 181 -11.98 10.92 -0.96
C ASN A 181 -12.89 11.00 0.28
N PRO A 182 -12.80 10.03 1.22
CA PRO A 182 -13.62 10.01 2.43
C PRO A 182 -13.06 10.90 3.55
N PHE A 183 -11.97 11.64 3.28
CA PHE A 183 -11.28 12.48 4.25
C PHE A 183 -11.74 13.93 4.14
N ILE A 184 -11.59 14.66 5.25
CA ILE A 184 -11.91 16.09 5.38
C ILE A 184 -10.84 17.02 4.79
N PHE A 185 -9.80 16.46 4.16
CA PHE A 185 -8.67 17.20 3.58
C PHE A 185 -8.43 16.80 2.11
N CYS A 186 -7.78 17.70 1.37
CA CYS A 186 -7.47 17.55 -0.04
C CYS A 186 -6.48 16.39 -0.26
N ARG A 187 -6.66 15.67 -1.37
CA ARG A 187 -5.79 14.58 -1.79
C ARG A 187 -5.39 14.73 -3.26
N GLU A 188 -5.20 15.97 -3.69
CA GLU A 188 -4.50 16.22 -4.95
C GLU A 188 -3.02 15.86 -4.80
N PRO A 189 -2.32 15.48 -5.87
CA PRO A 189 -0.96 14.93 -5.79
C PRO A 189 0.05 15.79 -5.02
N PRO A 190 0.13 17.13 -5.19
CA PRO A 190 1.07 17.93 -4.42
C PRO A 190 0.72 17.94 -2.92
N ASP A 191 -0.57 18.02 -2.58
CA ASP A 191 -1.05 18.05 -1.19
C ASP A 191 -0.83 16.71 -0.49
N GLU A 192 -1.14 15.60 -1.17
CA GLU A 192 -0.91 14.24 -0.70
C GLU A 192 0.58 13.99 -0.46
N SER A 193 1.45 14.45 -1.37
CA SER A 193 2.90 14.35 -1.24
C SER A 193 3.40 15.12 -0.03
N HIS A 194 3.01 16.40 0.08
CA HIS A 194 3.47 17.28 1.13
C HIS A 194 3.02 16.79 2.52
N LEU A 195 1.76 16.35 2.63
CA LEU A 195 1.21 15.81 3.88
C LEU A 195 2.00 14.57 4.34
N HIS A 196 2.25 13.60 3.45
CA HIS A 196 2.97 12.39 3.84
C HIS A 196 4.44 12.65 4.18
N GLN A 197 5.09 13.58 3.50
CA GLN A 197 6.46 13.99 3.84
C GLN A 197 6.53 14.58 5.24
N VAL A 198 5.60 15.48 5.60
CA VAL A 198 5.51 16.06 6.95
C VAL A 198 5.23 14.97 8.00
N LEU A 199 4.33 14.04 7.70
CA LEU A 199 4.02 12.93 8.62
C LEU A 199 5.20 11.97 8.79
N ALA A 200 5.93 11.65 7.72
CA ALA A 200 7.13 10.83 7.79
C ALA A 200 8.24 11.50 8.62
N GLN A 201 8.47 12.81 8.41
CA GLN A 201 9.45 13.59 9.19
C GLN A 201 9.10 13.65 10.68
N ALA A 202 7.81 13.72 11.00
CA ALA A 202 7.31 13.70 12.37
C ALA A 202 7.22 12.29 12.99
N ASP A 203 7.63 11.25 12.25
CA ASP A 203 7.49 9.84 12.65
C ASP A 203 6.02 9.47 12.97
N LEU A 204 5.08 9.96 12.15
CA LEU A 204 3.64 9.77 12.27
C LEU A 204 3.07 8.87 11.15
N ILE A 205 3.90 7.98 10.61
CA ILE A 205 3.47 6.93 9.68
C ILE A 205 3.34 5.61 10.46
N PRO A 206 2.17 4.93 10.42
CA PRO A 206 1.95 3.70 11.19
C PRO A 206 2.94 2.58 10.85
N VAL A 207 3.23 2.39 9.56
CA VAL A 207 4.14 1.36 9.06
C VAL A 207 5.25 2.02 8.25
N LYS A 208 6.51 1.88 8.67
CA LYS A 208 7.68 2.36 7.94
C LYS A 208 7.95 1.49 6.71
N ALA A 209 7.09 1.60 5.70
CA ALA A 209 7.04 0.70 4.55
C ALA A 209 8.31 0.70 3.68
N TRP A 210 9.15 1.73 3.82
CA TRP A 210 10.45 1.87 3.17
C TRP A 210 11.57 1.05 3.81
N ARG A 211 11.29 0.31 4.90
CA ARG A 211 12.23 -0.58 5.58
C ARG A 211 11.76 -2.03 5.49
N PHE A 212 12.69 -2.98 5.41
CA PHE A 212 12.35 -4.41 5.39
C PHE A 212 11.86 -4.94 6.74
N ASP A 213 12.30 -4.35 7.86
CA ASP A 213 11.77 -4.67 9.20
C ASP A 213 10.40 -4.05 9.44
N GLY A 214 10.10 -2.95 8.73
CA GLY A 214 8.83 -2.26 8.67
C GLY A 214 8.22 -2.02 10.04
N GLU A 215 8.91 -1.26 10.90
CA GLU A 215 8.39 -0.88 12.22
C GLU A 215 6.91 -0.50 12.15
N CYS A 216 6.09 -1.27 12.86
CA CYS A 216 4.63 -1.20 12.84
C CYS A 216 4.12 -0.65 14.17
N ARG A 217 3.36 0.44 14.14
CA ARG A 217 2.74 1.05 15.31
C ARG A 217 1.26 1.26 15.04
N TRP A 218 0.42 0.83 15.99
CA TRP A 218 -1.03 1.02 15.94
C TRP A 218 -1.58 1.79 17.14
N HIS A 219 -0.79 1.95 18.21
CA HIS A 219 -1.23 2.50 19.49
C HIS A 219 -1.43 4.03 19.48
N LEU A 220 -1.03 4.71 18.42
CA LEU A 220 -1.26 6.15 18.24
C LEU A 220 -2.51 6.41 17.40
N PRO A 221 -3.21 7.54 17.60
CA PRO A 221 -4.38 7.91 16.82
C PRO A 221 -3.96 8.50 15.45
N PHE A 222 -3.31 7.70 14.61
CA PHE A 222 -2.72 8.14 13.33
C PHE A 222 -3.72 8.82 12.38
N ALA A 223 -5.01 8.43 12.42
CA ALA A 223 -6.04 9.08 11.62
C ALA A 223 -6.26 10.54 12.05
N ASP A 224 -6.31 10.80 13.35
CA ASP A 224 -6.51 12.14 13.90
C ASP A 224 -5.25 12.98 13.72
N LEU A 225 -4.07 12.40 13.99
CA LEU A 225 -2.78 13.06 13.78
C LEU A 225 -2.57 13.48 12.33
N ARG A 226 -2.97 12.63 11.37
CA ARG A 226 -2.96 12.96 9.93
C ARG A 226 -3.93 14.09 9.60
N ALA A 227 -5.14 14.07 10.15
CA ALA A 227 -6.13 15.12 9.93
C ALA A 227 -5.65 16.47 10.51
N GLU A 228 -5.08 16.47 11.72
CA GLU A 228 -4.49 17.66 12.34
C GLU A 228 -3.33 18.22 11.53
N ALA A 229 -2.42 17.36 11.04
CA ALA A 229 -1.34 17.79 10.17
C ALA A 229 -1.89 18.44 8.89
N ALA A 230 -2.91 17.84 8.27
CA ALA A 230 -3.55 18.40 7.09
C ALA A 230 -4.20 19.78 7.37
N LEU A 231 -4.83 19.96 8.54
CA LEU A 231 -5.37 21.25 8.96
C LEU A 231 -4.28 22.31 9.12
N ARG A 232 -3.16 21.97 9.79
CA ARG A 232 -2.02 22.90 9.98
C ARG A 232 -1.39 23.32 8.65
N LEU A 233 -1.45 22.44 7.65
CA LEU A 233 -0.97 22.71 6.29
C LEU A 233 -1.98 23.45 5.41
N GLY A 234 -3.17 23.78 5.92
CA GLY A 234 -4.21 24.47 5.16
C GLY A 234 -4.88 23.59 4.09
N LEU A 235 -4.81 22.26 4.23
CA LEU A 235 -5.33 21.29 3.25
C LEU A 235 -6.80 20.92 3.50
N ALA A 236 -7.50 21.59 4.43
CA ALA A 236 -8.90 21.32 4.72
C ALA A 236 -9.77 21.47 3.47
N ARG A 237 -10.70 20.52 3.25
CA ARG A 237 -11.70 20.67 2.19
C ARG A 237 -12.71 21.74 2.61
N ARG A 238 -13.06 22.62 1.68
CA ARG A 238 -14.04 23.69 1.90
C ARG A 238 -15.47 23.16 1.99
N ASP A 239 -15.73 22.05 1.31
CA ASP A 239 -16.96 21.28 1.37
C ASP A 239 -16.62 19.99 2.14
N GLY A 240 -17.36 19.68 3.20
CA GLY A 240 -17.11 18.53 4.08
C GLY A 240 -17.01 17.18 3.36
N PRO A 241 -16.72 16.08 4.09
CA PRO A 241 -16.65 14.74 3.49
C PRO A 241 -17.98 14.30 2.89
#